data_AF-A0A0F9A471-F1
#
_entry.id   AF-A0A0F9A471-F1
#
_cell.length_a   1.000
_cell.length_b   1.000
_cell.length_c   1.000
_cell.angle_alpha   90.00
_cell.angle_beta   90.00
_cell.angle_gamma   90.00
#
_symmetry.space_group_name_H-M   'P 1'
#
loop_
_entity.id
_entity.type
_entity.pdbx_description
1 polymer ?
#
loop_
_entity_poly.entity_id
_entity_poly.type
_entity_poly.pdbx_seq_one_letter_code
_entity_poly.pdbx_strand_id
1 'polypeptide(L)'
;MVKYFARSSGLAQVGGGLRGSVSGFSRRSRKRLIELLCKLDEIDDALFWTLTYPSEFPDQFDVFKRDLDTFLKRVKRRWPDAAWIWRVEPQQRGAPHYHLIIWNIPNGLRRVRLWVTLAWAQIAHQHDKHNGEYATRVERINSRRHAMHYASKYSAKVSGEDDQKQWGRRWGYGGSVRIRK
;
A
#
# COMPACT_ATOMS: atom_id res chain seq x y z
N MET A 1 -20.18 -27.71 -21.66
CA MET A 1 -19.37 -26.77 -22.46
C MET A 1 -20.20 -25.51 -22.70
N VAL A 2 -20.05 -24.50 -21.84
CA VAL A 2 -20.90 -23.29 -21.83
C VAL A 2 -20.06 -22.11 -22.33
N LYS A 3 -20.46 -21.54 -23.47
CA LYS A 3 -19.90 -20.35 -24.10
C LYS A 3 -20.37 -19.11 -23.33
N TYR A 4 -19.46 -18.29 -22.82
CA TYR A 4 -19.78 -16.97 -22.29
C TYR A 4 -19.82 -15.95 -23.42
N PHE A 5 -20.99 -15.37 -23.64
CA PHE A 5 -21.24 -14.27 -24.57
C PHE A 5 -20.56 -12.98 -24.08
N ALA A 6 -19.75 -12.38 -24.94
CA ALA A 6 -19.26 -11.02 -24.78
C ALA A 6 -20.42 -10.03 -25.04
N ARG A 7 -20.74 -9.17 -24.06
CA ARG A 7 -21.56 -7.98 -24.29
C ARG A 7 -20.66 -6.85 -24.77
N SER A 8 -20.78 -6.50 -26.05
CA SER A 8 -20.37 -5.22 -26.61
C SER A 8 -21.45 -4.18 -26.32
N SER A 9 -21.08 -3.12 -25.62
CA SER A 9 -21.85 -1.88 -25.56
C SER A 9 -20.89 -0.73 -25.79
N GLY A 10 -20.91 -0.20 -27.00
CA GLY A 10 -20.14 0.97 -27.39
C GLY A 10 -20.72 2.23 -26.76
N LEU A 11 -19.94 2.85 -25.89
CA LEU A 11 -19.95 4.29 -25.68
C LEU A 11 -18.49 4.72 -25.82
N ALA A 12 -18.22 5.58 -26.80
CA ALA A 12 -16.88 6.12 -27.04
C ALA A 12 -16.43 6.90 -25.80
N GLN A 13 -15.36 6.43 -25.18
CA GLN A 13 -14.73 7.10 -24.04
C GLN A 13 -14.16 8.45 -24.51
N VAL A 14 -14.83 9.55 -24.16
CA VAL A 14 -14.35 10.91 -24.44
C VAL A 14 -13.29 11.26 -23.39
N GLY A 15 -12.03 10.95 -23.70
CA GLY A 15 -10.87 11.36 -22.91
C GLY A 15 -10.33 10.31 -21.92
N GLY A 16 -9.03 10.44 -21.65
CA GLY A 16 -8.23 9.47 -20.89
C GLY A 16 -7.66 8.40 -21.81
N GLY A 17 -6.54 8.72 -22.48
CA GLY A 17 -5.85 7.78 -23.36
C GLY A 17 -5.68 6.40 -22.71
N LEU A 18 -5.69 5.34 -23.53
CA LEU A 18 -5.46 3.95 -23.11
C LEU A 18 -4.38 3.92 -22.03
N ARG A 19 -4.76 3.59 -20.80
CA ARG A 19 -3.83 3.57 -19.68
C ARG A 19 -2.82 2.45 -19.97
N GLY A 20 -1.61 2.83 -20.37
CA GLY A 20 -0.50 1.90 -20.57
C GLY A 20 -0.23 1.09 -19.30
N SER A 21 0.37 -0.09 -19.45
CA SER A 21 0.80 -0.92 -18.32
C SER A 21 1.70 -0.11 -17.39
N VAL A 22 1.43 -0.17 -16.09
CA VAL A 22 2.24 0.53 -15.08
C VAL A 22 3.49 -0.30 -14.84
N SER A 23 4.56 0.02 -15.57
CA SER A 23 5.82 -0.73 -15.56
C SER A 23 6.80 -0.36 -14.44
N GLY A 24 6.50 0.67 -13.62
CA GLY A 24 7.41 1.05 -12.52
C GLY A 24 7.03 2.33 -11.77
N PHE A 25 7.88 2.73 -10.82
CA PHE A 25 7.68 3.95 -10.05
C PHE A 25 8.39 5.16 -10.68
N SER A 26 7.78 5.66 -11.77
CA SER A 26 8.37 6.78 -12.53
C SER A 26 8.61 8.03 -11.70
N ARG A 27 9.59 8.85 -12.12
CA ARG A 27 9.89 10.16 -11.50
C ARG A 27 8.63 11.04 -11.35
N ARG A 28 7.73 11.03 -12.34
CA ARG A 28 6.45 11.75 -12.31
C ARG A 28 5.50 11.19 -11.26
N SER A 29 5.39 9.87 -11.15
CA SER A 29 4.56 9.21 -10.13
C SER A 29 5.08 9.52 -8.72
N ARG A 30 6.41 9.52 -8.54
CA ARG A 30 7.07 9.90 -7.30
C ARG A 30 6.81 11.35 -6.91
N LYS A 31 6.98 12.29 -7.85
CA LYS A 31 6.70 13.72 -7.62
C LYS A 31 5.28 13.91 -7.07
N ARG A 32 4.29 13.24 -7.66
CA ARG A 32 2.89 13.31 -7.19
C ARG A 32 2.69 12.78 -5.77
N LEU A 33 3.37 11.69 -5.39
CA LEU A 33 3.32 11.20 -4.02
C LEU A 33 3.93 12.21 -3.04
N ILE A 34 5.07 12.80 -3.39
CA ILE A 34 5.74 13.82 -2.56
C ILE A 34 4.83 15.05 -2.41
N GLU A 35 4.26 15.55 -3.50
CA GLU A 35 3.32 16.69 -3.48
C GLU A 35 2.11 16.40 -2.60
N LEU A 36 1.54 15.19 -2.68
CA LEU A 36 0.46 14.76 -1.79
C LEU A 36 0.88 14.82 -0.32
N LEU A 37 2.05 14.28 0.02
CA LEU A 37 2.56 14.27 1.39
C LEU A 37 2.85 15.68 1.92
N CYS A 38 3.32 16.59 1.07
CA CYS A 38 3.51 17.99 1.42
C CYS A 38 2.19 18.73 1.71
N LYS A 39 1.07 18.30 1.12
CA LYS A 39 -0.27 18.88 1.31
C LYS A 39 -1.03 18.37 2.54
N LEU A 40 -0.45 17.47 3.34
CA LEU A 40 -1.10 16.97 4.55
C LEU A 40 -1.02 18.00 5.68
N ASP A 41 -2.16 18.31 6.30
CA ASP A 41 -2.29 19.28 7.39
C ASP A 41 -1.65 18.79 8.69
N GLU A 42 -1.94 17.55 9.06
CA GLU A 42 -1.64 16.96 10.37
C GLU A 42 -1.12 15.54 10.18
N ILE A 43 0.09 15.28 10.69
CA ILE A 43 0.74 13.97 10.58
C ILE A 43 1.27 13.44 11.90
N ASP A 44 1.18 14.26 12.95
CA ASP A 44 1.73 13.97 14.28
C ASP A 44 0.88 12.95 15.06
N ASP A 45 -0.36 12.70 14.60
CA ASP A 45 -1.24 11.63 15.10
C ASP A 45 -1.30 10.39 14.18
N ALA A 46 -0.50 10.38 13.11
CA ALA A 46 -0.46 9.24 12.21
C ALA A 46 0.38 8.09 12.77
N LEU A 47 0.05 6.87 12.36
CA LEU A 47 0.89 5.71 12.58
C LEU A 47 1.63 5.36 11.29
N PHE A 48 2.85 4.87 11.42
CA PHE A 48 3.60 4.24 10.36
C PHE A 48 3.49 2.73 10.49
N TRP A 49 2.85 2.08 9.51
CA TRP A 49 2.75 0.63 9.46
C TRP A 49 3.62 0.08 8.36
N THR A 50 4.29 -1.01 8.68
CA THR A 50 5.04 -1.80 7.71
C THR A 50 4.43 -3.19 7.67
N LEU A 51 4.10 -3.67 6.46
CA LEU A 51 3.57 -5.01 6.23
C LEU A 51 4.54 -5.74 5.29
N THR A 52 4.99 -6.91 5.72
CA THR A 52 5.92 -7.75 4.96
C THR A 52 5.32 -9.13 4.79
N TYR A 53 5.42 -9.71 3.60
CA TYR A 53 5.14 -11.13 3.41
C TYR A 53 6.09 -12.01 4.23
N PRO A 54 5.71 -13.26 4.55
CA PRO A 54 6.65 -14.26 5.06
C PRO A 54 7.71 -14.63 4.01
N SER A 55 8.61 -15.56 4.35
CA SER A 55 9.70 -16.03 3.47
C SER A 55 9.19 -16.49 2.11
N GLU A 56 8.07 -17.22 2.09
CA GLU A 56 7.31 -17.56 0.90
C GLU A 56 6.27 -16.48 0.57
N PHE A 57 6.12 -16.15 -0.70
CA PHE A 57 5.16 -15.15 -1.17
C PHE A 57 4.77 -15.44 -2.62
N PRO A 58 3.58 -14.99 -3.05
CA PRO A 58 3.14 -15.20 -4.43
C PRO A 58 3.99 -14.39 -5.42
N ASP A 59 4.36 -15.00 -6.54
CA ASP A 59 5.10 -14.32 -7.62
C ASP A 59 4.23 -13.34 -8.44
N GLN A 60 2.91 -13.50 -8.34
CA GLN A 60 1.93 -12.78 -9.14
C GLN A 60 1.51 -11.47 -8.45
N PHE A 61 1.58 -10.36 -9.19
CA PHE A 61 1.41 -9.04 -8.58
C PHE A 61 -0.02 -8.68 -8.19
N ASP A 62 -0.99 -9.17 -8.96
CA ASP A 62 -2.40 -9.05 -8.68
C ASP A 62 -2.77 -9.69 -7.34
N VAL A 63 -2.13 -10.82 -6.98
CA VAL A 63 -2.31 -11.48 -5.67
C VAL A 63 -1.91 -10.56 -4.53
N PHE A 64 -0.68 -10.01 -4.54
CA PHE A 64 -0.29 -9.14 -3.43
C PHE A 64 -1.04 -7.80 -3.39
N LYS A 65 -1.60 -7.35 -4.51
CA LYS A 65 -2.50 -6.18 -4.54
C LYS A 65 -3.86 -6.49 -3.95
N ARG A 66 -4.44 -7.64 -4.28
CA ARG A 66 -5.67 -8.16 -3.67
C ARG A 66 -5.52 -8.30 -2.17
N ASP A 67 -4.37 -8.76 -1.70
CA ASP A 67 -4.10 -8.93 -0.27
C ASP A 67 -4.02 -7.60 0.47
N LEU A 68 -3.31 -6.61 -0.09
CA LEU A 68 -3.32 -5.25 0.45
C LEU A 68 -4.74 -4.67 0.48
N ASP A 69 -5.50 -4.80 -0.61
CA ASP A 69 -6.89 -4.33 -0.67
C ASP A 69 -7.76 -5.01 0.39
N THR A 70 -7.62 -6.32 0.58
CA THR A 70 -8.30 -7.09 1.62
C THR A 70 -7.94 -6.58 3.02
N PHE A 71 -6.66 -6.30 3.27
CA PHE A 71 -6.20 -5.74 4.53
C PHE A 71 -6.78 -4.34 4.78
N LEU A 72 -6.73 -3.44 3.79
CA LEU A 72 -7.29 -2.09 3.90
C LEU A 72 -8.82 -2.11 4.09
N LYS A 73 -9.53 -3.06 3.48
CA LYS A 73 -10.95 -3.29 3.76
C LYS A 73 -11.20 -3.74 5.21
N ARG A 74 -10.35 -4.60 5.78
CA ARG A 74 -10.41 -4.98 7.21
C ARG A 74 -10.18 -3.76 8.11
N VAL A 75 -9.19 -2.93 7.78
CA VAL A 75 -8.91 -1.66 8.47
C VAL A 75 -10.15 -0.78 8.47
N LYS A 76 -10.75 -0.54 7.30
CA LYS A 76 -11.95 0.32 7.18
C LYS A 76 -13.16 -0.22 7.94
N ARG A 77 -13.36 -1.56 7.98
CA ARG A 77 -14.41 -2.17 8.81
C ARG A 77 -14.15 -2.01 10.30
N ARG A 78 -12.88 -2.10 10.73
CA ARG A 78 -12.49 -1.99 12.14
C ARG A 78 -12.51 -0.54 12.63
N TRP A 79 -12.12 0.39 11.78
CA TRP A 79 -11.98 1.82 12.01
C TRP A 79 -12.57 2.58 10.81
N PRO A 80 -13.89 2.88 10.83
CA PRO A 80 -14.60 3.49 9.70
C PRO A 80 -14.05 4.84 9.25
N ASP A 81 -13.40 5.60 10.13
CA ASP A 81 -12.79 6.89 9.79
C ASP A 81 -11.33 6.78 9.34
N ALA A 82 -10.76 5.57 9.34
CA ALA A 82 -9.38 5.37 8.91
C ALA A 82 -9.14 5.95 7.51
N ALA A 83 -7.99 6.60 7.40
CA ALA A 83 -7.46 7.19 6.17
C ALA A 83 -6.01 6.75 6.04
N TRP A 84 -5.53 6.51 4.83
CA TRP A 84 -4.17 6.00 4.63
C TRP A 84 -3.54 6.45 3.32
N ILE A 85 -2.21 6.45 3.32
CA ILE A 85 -1.37 6.47 2.13
C ILE A 85 -0.47 5.24 2.21
N TRP A 86 -0.36 4.48 1.12
CA TRP A 86 0.51 3.31 1.04
C TRP A 86 1.48 3.40 -0.12
N ARG A 87 2.64 2.75 0.02
CA ARG A 87 3.67 2.56 -1.00
C ARG A 87 4.21 1.15 -0.89
N VAL A 88 4.41 0.46 -2.03
CA VAL A 88 5.06 -0.86 -2.09
C VAL A 88 6.51 -0.76 -2.58
N GLU A 89 7.43 -1.39 -1.87
CA GLU A 89 8.81 -1.64 -2.30
C GLU A 89 9.11 -3.12 -2.46
N PRO A 90 9.98 -3.51 -3.38
CA PRO A 90 10.67 -4.78 -3.28
C PRO A 90 11.67 -4.75 -2.12
N GLN A 91 11.62 -5.77 -1.26
CA GLN A 91 12.72 -6.11 -0.37
C GLN A 91 13.91 -6.66 -1.17
N GLN A 92 15.08 -6.83 -0.52
CA GLN A 92 16.26 -7.44 -1.15
C GLN A 92 15.96 -8.82 -1.78
N ARG A 93 15.04 -9.58 -1.19
CA ARG A 93 14.56 -10.87 -1.70
C ARG A 93 13.44 -10.77 -2.75
N GLY A 94 13.10 -9.57 -3.20
CA GLY A 94 12.02 -9.32 -4.15
C GLY A 94 10.59 -9.31 -3.59
N ALA A 95 10.39 -9.68 -2.32
CA ALA A 95 9.06 -9.70 -1.71
C ALA A 95 8.43 -8.30 -1.59
N PRO A 96 7.11 -8.15 -1.77
CA PRO A 96 6.41 -6.90 -1.53
C PRO A 96 6.50 -6.46 -0.06
N HIS A 97 6.93 -5.22 0.14
CA HIS A 97 7.02 -4.56 1.42
C HIS A 97 6.22 -3.28 1.39
N TYR A 98 5.12 -3.26 2.14
CA TYR A 98 4.22 -2.13 2.18
C TYR A 98 4.55 -1.23 3.35
N HIS A 99 4.65 0.04 3.03
CA HIS A 99 4.73 1.12 4.00
C HIS A 99 3.42 1.90 3.94
N LEU A 100 2.80 2.13 5.09
CA LEU A 100 1.57 2.87 5.21
C LEU A 100 1.76 4.00 6.22
N ILE A 101 1.29 5.19 5.86
CA ILE A 101 0.97 6.25 6.80
C ILE A 101 -0.55 6.19 6.99
N ILE A 102 -1.01 6.03 8.23
CA ILE A 102 -2.42 5.80 8.53
C ILE A 102 -2.89 6.67 9.70
N TRP A 103 -4.09 7.25 9.56
CA TRP A 103 -4.72 8.16 10.52
C TRP A 103 -6.02 7.57 11.08
N ASN A 104 -6.56 8.24 12.10
CA ASN A 104 -7.83 7.92 12.75
C ASN A 104 -7.85 6.48 13.30
N ILE A 105 -6.71 6.06 13.82
CA ILE A 105 -6.55 4.81 14.56
C ILE A 105 -6.62 5.12 16.06
N PRO A 106 -7.47 4.44 16.84
CA PRO A 106 -7.59 4.66 18.27
C PRO A 106 -6.25 4.53 19.00
N ASN A 107 -6.15 5.25 20.13
CA ASN A 107 -5.07 5.07 21.07
C ASN A 107 -4.98 3.61 21.57
N GLY A 108 -3.78 3.19 21.98
CA GLY A 108 -3.51 1.84 22.45
C GLY A 108 -2.62 1.04 21.51
N LEU A 109 -1.37 1.50 21.34
CA LEU A 109 -0.41 0.97 20.37
C LEU A 109 -0.20 -0.55 20.47
N ARG A 110 -0.24 -1.12 21.68
CA ARG A 110 -0.14 -2.58 21.88
C ARG A 110 -1.30 -3.35 21.25
N ARG A 111 -2.53 -2.88 21.43
CA ARG A 111 -3.74 -3.51 20.84
C ARG A 111 -3.75 -3.34 19.33
N VAL A 112 -3.35 -2.17 18.83
CA VAL A 112 -3.21 -1.90 17.40
C VAL A 112 -2.16 -2.83 16.78
N ARG A 113 -0.97 -2.94 17.38
CA ARG A 113 0.09 -3.87 16.95
C ARG A 113 -0.44 -5.29 16.83
N LEU A 114 -1.01 -5.83 17.90
CA LEU A 114 -1.56 -7.19 17.91
C LEU A 114 -2.60 -7.39 16.80
N TRP A 115 -3.53 -6.45 16.63
CA TRP A 115 -4.54 -6.54 15.58
C TRP A 115 -3.93 -6.51 14.18
N VAL A 116 -2.98 -5.61 13.90
CA VAL A 116 -2.31 -5.50 12.60
C VAL A 116 -1.55 -6.79 12.28
N THR A 117 -0.79 -7.30 13.24
CA THR A 117 -0.07 -8.57 13.15
C THR A 117 -1.01 -9.71 12.78
N LEU A 118 -2.08 -9.93 13.56
CA LEU A 118 -3.04 -11.01 13.30
C LEU A 118 -3.80 -10.83 11.98
N ALA A 119 -4.24 -9.60 11.67
CA ALA A 119 -5.02 -9.33 10.47
C ALA A 119 -4.20 -9.51 9.19
N TRP A 120 -2.91 -9.14 9.21
CA TRP A 120 -2.00 -9.35 8.10
C TRP A 120 -1.60 -10.82 7.96
N ALA A 121 -1.29 -11.51 9.06
CA ALA A 121 -0.96 -12.94 9.06
C ALA A 121 -2.04 -13.78 8.38
N GLN A 122 -3.31 -13.56 8.73
CA GLN A 122 -4.44 -14.29 8.13
C GLN A 122 -4.60 -14.10 6.61
N ILE A 123 -3.99 -13.07 6.03
CA ILE A 123 -4.01 -12.81 4.60
C ILE A 123 -2.73 -13.37 3.98
N ALA A 124 -1.57 -12.96 4.48
CA ALA A 124 -0.27 -13.31 3.90
C ALA A 124 0.07 -14.81 4.06
N HIS A 125 -0.35 -15.46 5.16
CA HIS A 125 -0.06 -16.88 5.42
C HIS A 125 -0.84 -17.84 4.52
N GLN A 126 -1.84 -17.38 3.79
CA GLN A 126 -2.51 -18.21 2.78
C GLN A 126 -1.54 -18.67 1.68
N HIS A 127 -0.37 -18.02 1.60
CA HIS A 127 0.67 -18.28 0.62
C HIS A 127 1.91 -18.95 1.20
N ASP A 128 1.94 -19.20 2.52
CA ASP A 128 3.12 -19.68 3.23
C ASP A 128 2.88 -21.10 3.74
N LYS A 129 3.54 -22.06 3.10
CA LYS A 129 3.42 -23.48 3.45
C LYS A 129 4.25 -23.84 4.69
N HIS A 130 5.10 -22.93 5.17
CA HIS A 130 6.11 -23.20 6.18
C HIS A 130 5.97 -22.35 7.45
N ASN A 131 4.92 -21.54 7.56
CA ASN A 131 4.68 -20.64 8.70
C ASN A 131 5.92 -19.78 9.02
N GLY A 132 6.57 -19.27 7.98
CA GLY A 132 7.71 -18.37 8.08
C GLY A 132 7.39 -17.09 8.83
N GLU A 133 8.43 -16.42 9.27
CA GLU A 133 8.29 -15.16 10.02
C GLU A 133 7.75 -14.05 9.11
N TYR A 134 6.65 -13.44 9.54
CA TYR A 134 6.13 -12.21 8.95
C TYR A 134 6.46 -11.04 9.87
N ALA A 135 6.82 -9.92 9.26
CA ALA A 135 7.17 -8.72 10.00
C ALA A 135 6.13 -7.64 9.76
N THR A 136 5.31 -7.40 10.79
CA THR A 136 4.56 -6.14 10.90
C THR A 136 5.26 -5.21 11.88
N ARG A 137 5.45 -3.94 11.50
CA ARG A 137 5.94 -2.90 12.42
C ARG A 137 4.89 -1.80 12.49
N VAL A 138 4.55 -1.35 13.69
CA VAL A 138 3.63 -0.22 13.91
C VAL A 138 4.29 0.78 14.84
N GLU A 139 4.47 2.00 14.35
CA GLU A 139 5.17 3.09 15.04
C GLU A 139 4.30 4.34 15.04
N ARG A 140 4.43 5.17 16.08
CA ARG A 140 3.90 6.52 16.05
C ARG A 140 4.79 7.38 15.16
N ILE A 141 4.18 8.23 14.35
CA ILE A 141 4.89 9.31 13.68
C ILE A 141 4.93 10.48 14.66
N ASN A 142 6.11 10.78 15.18
CA ASN A 142 6.23 11.77 16.26
C ASN A 142 6.46 13.20 15.75
N SER A 143 6.60 13.38 14.43
CA SER A 143 6.71 14.69 13.81
C SER A 143 6.53 14.62 12.29
N ARG A 144 6.18 15.75 11.68
CA ARG A 144 6.27 15.94 10.24
C ARG A 144 7.63 15.58 9.63
N ARG A 145 8.73 15.86 10.33
CA ARG A 145 10.08 15.45 9.86
C ARG A 145 10.22 13.92 9.83
N HIS A 146 9.71 13.22 10.84
CA HIS A 146 9.72 11.75 10.91
C HIS A 146 8.84 11.15 9.80
N ALA A 147 7.68 11.74 9.54
CA ALA A 147 6.82 11.38 8.43
C ALA A 147 7.51 11.59 7.07
N MET A 148 8.17 12.74 6.90
CA MET A 148 8.92 13.08 5.70
C MET A 148 10.17 12.22 5.53
N HIS A 149 10.74 11.66 6.59
CA HIS A 149 11.80 10.66 6.51
C HIS A 149 11.28 9.31 5.97
N TYR A 150 10.08 8.87 6.39
CA TYR A 150 9.45 7.72 5.72
C TYR A 150 9.02 8.06 4.28
N ALA A 151 8.60 9.30 4.03
CA ALA A 151 8.35 9.81 2.69
C ALA A 151 9.59 9.86 1.80
N SER A 152 10.75 10.18 2.39
CA SER A 152 12.01 10.24 1.66
C SER A 152 12.52 8.84 1.31
N LYS A 153 12.18 7.81 2.11
CA LYS A 153 12.31 6.40 1.68
C LYS A 153 11.45 6.08 0.45
N TYR A 154 10.30 6.74 0.28
CA TYR A 154 9.53 6.69 -0.98
C TYR A 154 10.23 7.38 -2.15
N SER A 155 11.27 8.18 -1.90
CA SER A 155 11.88 9.06 -2.90
C SER A 155 13.28 8.59 -3.33
N ALA A 156 14.00 7.92 -2.44
CA ALA A 156 15.43 7.66 -2.57
C ALA A 156 15.79 6.42 -3.41
N LYS A 157 14.96 5.36 -3.42
CA LYS A 157 15.20 4.21 -4.30
C LYS A 157 14.76 4.55 -5.72
N VAL A 158 15.72 4.99 -6.53
CA VAL A 158 15.55 5.22 -7.97
C VAL A 158 16.09 4.00 -8.70
N SER A 159 15.23 3.33 -9.46
CA SER A 159 15.60 2.55 -10.66
C SER A 159 16.74 1.54 -10.48
N GLY A 160 16.53 0.54 -9.63
CA GLY A 160 17.15 -0.78 -9.80
C GLY A 160 16.27 -1.66 -10.69
N GLU A 161 16.80 -2.78 -11.19
CA GLU A 161 16.05 -3.76 -12.01
C GLU A 161 14.71 -4.20 -11.37
N ASP A 162 14.66 -4.30 -10.03
CA ASP A 162 13.45 -4.63 -9.28
C ASP A 162 12.30 -3.60 -9.39
N ASP A 163 12.62 -2.34 -9.68
CA ASP A 163 11.62 -1.28 -9.84
C ASP A 163 10.91 -1.36 -11.22
N GLN A 164 11.46 -2.18 -12.14
CA GLN A 164 10.88 -2.49 -13.46
C GLN A 164 9.90 -3.67 -13.44
N LYS A 165 9.76 -4.36 -12.29
CA LYS A 165 8.74 -5.40 -12.16
C LYS A 165 7.34 -4.80 -12.38
N GLN A 166 6.52 -5.47 -13.20
CA GLN A 166 5.12 -5.07 -13.43
C GLN A 166 4.28 -5.33 -12.18
N TRP A 167 4.36 -4.45 -11.19
CA TRP A 167 3.59 -4.55 -9.93
C TRP A 167 2.32 -3.68 -9.94
N GLY A 168 1.98 -3.15 -11.12
CA GLY A 168 0.92 -2.16 -11.26
C GLY A 168 1.22 -0.88 -10.49
N ARG A 169 0.17 -0.26 -9.95
CA ARG A 169 0.28 0.98 -9.16
C ARG A 169 1.19 0.78 -7.94
N ARG A 170 2.21 1.63 -7.79
CA ARG A 170 3.26 1.51 -6.74
C ARG A 170 2.92 2.23 -5.42
N TRP A 171 1.94 3.11 -5.43
CA TRP A 171 1.44 3.82 -4.25
C TRP A 171 -0.03 4.21 -4.43
N GLY A 172 -0.74 4.46 -3.33
CA GLY A 172 -2.12 4.92 -3.37
C GLY A 172 -2.55 5.48 -2.04
N TYR A 173 -3.76 6.01 -2.00
CA TYR A 173 -4.36 6.53 -0.77
C TYR A 173 -5.85 6.22 -0.78
N GLY A 174 -6.49 6.27 0.39
CA GLY A 174 -7.90 5.97 0.54
C GLY A 174 -8.43 6.30 1.93
N GLY A 175 -9.75 6.15 2.09
CA GLY A 175 -10.44 6.60 3.30
C GLY A 175 -10.59 8.12 3.36
N SER A 176 -10.75 8.65 4.56
CA SER A 176 -11.11 10.06 4.79
C SER A 176 -9.88 10.96 4.87
N VAL A 177 -8.95 10.87 3.89
CA VAL A 177 -7.70 11.65 3.89
C VAL A 177 -8.05 13.14 3.75
N ARG A 178 -7.65 13.96 4.73
CA ARG A 178 -7.75 15.42 4.66
C ARG A 178 -6.51 15.97 3.93
N ILE A 179 -6.73 16.64 2.81
CA ILE A 179 -5.67 17.20 1.95
C ILE A 179 -5.93 18.71 1.82
N ARG A 180 -4.94 19.56 2.11
CA ARG A 180 -5.04 21.01 1.81
C ARG A 180 -5.25 21.20 0.31
N LYS A 181 -6.22 22.04 -0.06
CA LYS A 181 -6.40 22.47 -1.45
C LYS A 181 -5.14 23.19 -1.93
#